data_AF-A0AB39KDR5-F1
#
_entry.id   AF-A0AB39KDR5-F1
#
_cell.length_a   1.000
_cell.length_b   1.000
_cell.length_c   1.000
_cell.angle_alpha   90.00
_cell.angle_beta   90.00
_cell.angle_gamma   90.00
#
_symmetry.space_group_name_H-M   'P 1'
#
loop_
_entity.id
_entity.type
_entity.pdbx_description
1 polymer ?
#
loop_
_entity_poly.entity_id
_entity_poly.type
_entity_poly.pdbx_seq_one_letter_code
_entity_poly.pdbx_strand_id
1 'polypeptide(L)'
;MKSTVLKIEEAGIWLVTYLGAILVFFCIVALFGEKVKNFFESRSKVKALSDNDFNYVSSTYGETNNSYVYINNILDFLNSYIPSNILILLFLGIIYFLYLLTVGYIKNIKPNRNSYLIYFSNALASIASGVCSLMFFITSTLIISTVFIVSVGMLSSNIFLFVLCFTIIYITLTIFIFFVDKSLSEAVNKSVR
;
A
#
# COMPACT_ATOMS: atom_id res chain seq x y z
N MET A 1 -8.42 26.50 6.51
CA MET A 1 -6.95 26.38 6.46
C MET A 1 -6.36 25.55 7.59
N LYS A 2 -6.49 25.90 8.88
CA LYS A 2 -5.91 25.11 9.99
C LYS A 2 -6.27 23.61 9.99
N SER A 3 -7.53 23.26 9.77
CA SER A 3 -7.96 21.84 9.71
C SER A 3 -7.39 21.07 8.52
N THR A 4 -7.22 21.71 7.36
CA THR A 4 -6.64 21.07 6.17
C THR A 4 -5.14 20.82 6.36
N VAL A 5 -4.42 21.78 6.94
CA VAL A 5 -2.99 21.65 7.25
C VAL A 5 -2.76 20.49 8.23
N LEU A 6 -3.56 20.40 9.29
CA LEU A 6 -3.51 19.28 10.25
C LEU A 6 -3.75 17.92 9.58
N LYS A 7 -4.69 17.83 8.63
CA LYS A 7 -4.91 16.58 7.86
C LYS A 7 -3.70 16.20 7.00
N ILE A 8 -3.01 17.17 6.42
CA ILE A 8 -1.78 16.91 5.64
C ILE A 8 -0.65 16.44 6.56
N GLU A 9 -0.47 17.07 7.72
CA GLU A 9 0.54 16.68 8.72
C GLU A 9 0.30 15.25 9.21
N GLU A 10 -0.95 14.91 9.55
CA GLU A 10 -1.30 13.53 9.93
C GLU A 10 -1.02 12.52 8.81
N ALA A 11 -1.38 12.85 7.55
CA ALA A 11 -1.08 12.00 6.41
C ALA A 11 0.44 11.79 6.23
N GLY A 12 1.23 12.84 6.47
CA GLY A 12 2.69 12.77 6.46
C GLY A 12 3.25 11.84 7.54
N ILE A 13 2.74 11.93 8.77
CA ILE A 13 3.14 11.04 9.88
C ILE A 13 2.80 9.59 9.55
N TRP A 14 1.61 9.33 9.01
CA TRP A 14 1.19 8.00 8.57
C TRP A 14 2.14 7.45 7.50
N LEU A 15 2.44 8.24 6.46
CA LEU A 15 3.34 7.83 5.40
C LEU A 15 4.74 7.49 5.95
N VAL A 16 5.32 8.35 6.80
CA VAL A 16 6.65 8.11 7.40
C VAL A 16 6.65 6.84 8.25
N THR A 17 5.57 6.58 9.00
CA THR A 17 5.44 5.38 9.82
C THR A 17 5.43 4.11 8.95
N TYR A 18 4.65 4.10 7.86
CA TYR A 18 4.61 2.98 6.93
C TYR A 18 5.94 2.80 6.18
N LEU A 19 6.60 3.89 5.77
CA LEU A 19 7.93 3.82 5.17
C LEU A 19 8.94 3.17 6.12
N GLY A 20 8.97 3.60 7.39
CA GLY A 20 9.85 3.01 8.41
C GLY A 20 9.55 1.52 8.64
N ALA A 21 8.28 1.16 8.82
CA ALA A 21 7.88 -0.24 9.06
C ALA A 21 8.23 -1.15 7.86
N ILE A 22 8.01 -0.69 6.63
CA ILE A 22 8.30 -1.47 5.43
C ILE A 22 9.80 -1.58 5.18
N LEU A 23 10.59 -0.54 5.47
CA LEU A 23 12.05 -0.63 5.42
C LEU A 23 12.57 -1.70 6.37
N VAL A 24 12.07 -1.74 7.61
CA VAL A 24 12.41 -2.80 8.57
C VAL A 24 12.00 -4.17 8.04
N PHE A 25 10.79 -4.29 7.48
CA PHE A 25 10.33 -5.52 6.86
C PHE A 25 11.22 -5.97 5.69
N PHE A 26 11.65 -5.05 4.82
CA PHE A 26 12.56 -5.35 3.72
C PHE A 26 13.96 -5.74 4.20
N CYS A 27 14.47 -5.14 5.28
CA CYS A 27 15.70 -5.62 5.91
C CYS A 27 15.56 -7.07 6.39
N ILE A 28 14.42 -7.43 6.99
CA ILE A 28 14.14 -8.81 7.41
C ILE A 28 14.03 -9.72 6.19
N VAL A 29 13.29 -9.34 5.15
CA VAL A 29 13.17 -10.13 3.91
C VAL A 29 14.51 -10.28 3.21
N ALA A 30 15.37 -9.27 3.20
CA ALA A 30 16.71 -9.37 2.63
C ALA A 30 17.55 -10.40 3.40
N LEU A 31 17.55 -10.34 4.74
CA LEU A 31 18.36 -11.22 5.60
C LEU A 31 17.85 -12.67 5.67
N PHE A 32 16.54 -12.87 5.58
CA PHE A 32 15.89 -14.18 5.76
C PHE A 32 15.24 -14.74 4.49
N GLY A 33 15.26 -13.99 3.39
CA GLY A 33 14.56 -14.33 2.16
C GLY A 33 14.94 -15.69 1.59
N GLU A 34 16.21 -16.09 1.71
CA GLU A 34 16.68 -17.40 1.26
C GLU A 34 16.12 -18.55 2.12
N LYS A 35 15.98 -18.35 3.44
CA LYS A 35 15.33 -19.33 4.34
C LYS A 35 13.82 -19.42 4.10
N VAL A 36 13.18 -18.29 3.75
CA VAL A 36 11.76 -18.25 3.37
C VAL A 36 11.56 -18.88 1.99
N LYS A 37 12.44 -18.63 1.03
CA LYS A 37 12.41 -19.20 -0.33
C LYS A 37 12.58 -20.71 -0.29
N ASN A 38 13.53 -21.23 0.49
CA ASN A 38 13.69 -22.67 0.71
C ASN A 38 12.49 -23.34 1.41
N PHE A 39 11.71 -22.57 2.19
CA PHE A 39 10.46 -23.05 2.78
C PHE A 39 9.31 -23.10 1.75
N PHE A 40 9.29 -22.18 0.78
CA PHE A 40 8.25 -22.07 -0.26
C PHE A 40 8.58 -22.80 -1.57
N GLU A 41 9.82 -23.26 -1.79
CA GLU A 41 10.28 -23.95 -3.01
C GLU A 41 9.59 -25.29 -3.33
N SER A 42 8.66 -25.75 -2.48
CA SER A 42 7.71 -26.81 -2.89
C SER A 42 6.67 -26.34 -3.93
N ARG A 43 6.60 -25.04 -4.24
CA ARG A 43 5.70 -24.49 -5.27
C ARG A 43 6.49 -23.74 -6.34
N SER A 44 6.51 -24.36 -7.53
CA SER A 44 6.89 -23.85 -8.86
C SER A 44 7.47 -22.42 -8.93
N LYS A 45 8.71 -22.32 -9.43
CA LYS A 45 9.36 -21.08 -9.86
C LYS A 45 8.43 -20.28 -10.78
N VAL A 46 7.81 -19.22 -10.25
CA VAL A 46 7.20 -18.18 -11.08
C VAL A 46 8.36 -17.39 -11.67
N LYS A 47 8.62 -17.53 -12.98
CA LYS A 47 9.61 -16.70 -13.68
C LYS A 47 9.13 -15.25 -13.60
N ALA A 48 9.82 -14.46 -12.78
CA ALA A 48 9.34 -13.18 -12.27
C ALA A 48 9.77 -11.93 -13.07
N LEU A 49 10.55 -12.07 -14.15
CA LEU A 49 11.10 -10.94 -14.92
C LEU A 49 10.94 -11.13 -16.44
N SER A 50 10.92 -10.02 -17.18
CA SER A 50 11.20 -10.05 -18.62
C SER A 50 12.67 -10.43 -18.82
N ASP A 51 12.99 -11.21 -19.85
CA ASP A 51 14.36 -11.72 -20.06
C ASP A 51 15.40 -10.57 -20.13
N ASN A 52 14.99 -9.37 -20.55
CA ASN A 52 15.87 -8.20 -20.65
C ASN A 52 16.30 -7.64 -19.29
N ASP A 53 15.40 -7.59 -18.31
CA ASP A 53 15.70 -7.05 -16.98
C ASP A 53 16.56 -8.05 -16.17
N PHE A 54 16.30 -9.35 -16.37
CA PHE A 54 17.11 -10.42 -15.79
C PHE A 54 18.55 -10.38 -16.32
N ASN A 55 18.72 -10.18 -17.64
CA ASN A 55 20.03 -10.07 -18.28
C ASN A 55 20.80 -8.82 -17.83
N TYR A 56 20.12 -7.69 -17.59
CA TYR A 56 20.76 -6.48 -17.06
C TYR A 56 21.26 -6.68 -15.62
N VAL A 57 20.44 -7.24 -14.73
CA VAL A 57 20.83 -7.45 -13.32
C VAL A 57 21.92 -8.52 -13.19
N SER A 58 21.83 -9.61 -13.97
CA SER A 58 22.87 -10.66 -14.05
C SER A 58 24.20 -10.10 -14.56
N SER A 59 24.20 -9.28 -15.62
CA SER A 59 25.41 -8.67 -16.17
C SER A 59 26.04 -7.59 -15.28
N THR A 60 25.25 -6.88 -14.47
CA THR A 60 25.74 -5.76 -13.64
C THR A 60 26.32 -6.22 -12.31
N TYR A 61 25.69 -7.21 -11.65
CA TYR A 61 26.09 -7.65 -10.30
C TYR A 61 26.78 -9.01 -10.28
N GLY A 62 26.59 -9.84 -11.31
CA GLY A 62 27.00 -11.25 -11.33
C GLY A 62 26.06 -12.12 -10.49
N GLU A 63 25.64 -13.26 -11.03
CA GLU A 63 24.66 -14.16 -10.39
C GLU A 63 25.10 -14.71 -9.02
N THR A 64 26.41 -14.75 -8.77
CA THR A 64 27.02 -15.24 -7.52
C THR A 64 27.18 -14.16 -6.45
N ASN A 65 26.84 -12.91 -6.75
CA ASN A 65 27.01 -11.79 -5.83
C ASN A 65 25.83 -11.69 -4.86
N ASN A 66 26.11 -11.48 -3.57
CA ASN A 66 25.07 -11.30 -2.55
C ASN A 66 24.11 -10.14 -2.90
N SER A 67 24.61 -9.09 -3.55
CA SER A 67 23.77 -7.97 -4.03
C SER A 67 22.71 -8.44 -5.03
N TYR A 68 23.05 -9.37 -5.93
CA TYR A 68 22.10 -9.97 -6.88
C TYR A 68 20.99 -10.73 -6.15
N VAL A 69 21.34 -11.54 -5.14
CA VAL A 69 20.37 -12.31 -4.35
C VAL A 69 19.40 -11.40 -3.59
N TYR A 70 19.90 -10.32 -2.99
CA TYR A 70 19.05 -9.33 -2.31
C TYR A 70 18.12 -8.59 -3.27
N ILE A 71 18.64 -8.16 -4.43
CA ILE A 71 17.86 -7.50 -5.48
C ILE A 71 16.74 -8.41 -5.97
N ASN A 72 17.04 -9.67 -6.23
CA ASN A 72 16.06 -10.63 -6.73
C ASN A 72 14.93 -10.89 -5.71
N ASN A 73 15.26 -11.04 -4.42
CA ASN A 73 14.26 -11.28 -3.37
C ASN A 73 13.31 -10.09 -3.17
N ILE A 74 13.80 -8.86 -3.30
CA ILE A 74 12.96 -7.65 -3.19
C ILE A 74 12.02 -7.55 -4.41
N LEU A 75 12.54 -7.78 -5.62
CA LEU A 75 11.73 -7.74 -6.85
C LEU A 75 10.65 -8.84 -6.88
N ASP A 76 11.00 -10.07 -6.47
CA ASP A 76 10.06 -11.18 -6.32
C ASP A 76 8.91 -10.80 -5.38
N PHE A 77 9.21 -10.15 -4.24
CA PHE A 77 8.19 -9.70 -3.30
C PHE A 77 7.23 -8.68 -3.94
N LEU A 78 7.75 -7.67 -4.63
CA LEU A 78 6.94 -6.62 -5.27
C LEU A 78 5.96 -7.20 -6.30
N ASN A 79 6.45 -8.11 -7.15
CA ASN A 79 5.63 -8.76 -8.16
C ASN A 79 4.63 -9.74 -7.57
N SER A 80 4.94 -10.36 -6.43
CA SER A 80 3.98 -11.23 -5.73
C SER A 80 2.83 -10.47 -5.08
N TYR A 81 3.03 -9.19 -4.72
CA TYR A 81 2.10 -8.44 -3.86
C TYR A 81 1.25 -7.40 -4.60
N ILE A 82 1.78 -6.74 -5.64
CA ILE A 82 1.08 -5.66 -6.35
C ILE A 82 -0.06 -6.19 -7.25
N PRO A 83 0.11 -7.26 -8.06
CA PRO A 83 -0.95 -7.76 -8.96
C PRO A 83 -2.00 -8.64 -8.26
N SER A 84 -1.64 -9.30 -7.15
CA SER A 84 -2.45 -10.34 -6.50
C SER A 84 -3.62 -9.81 -5.65
N ASN A 85 -3.73 -8.49 -5.48
CA ASN A 85 -4.71 -7.87 -4.57
C ASN A 85 -5.84 -7.10 -5.28
N ILE A 86 -5.99 -7.16 -6.61
CA ILE A 86 -7.05 -6.42 -7.33
C ILE A 86 -8.45 -6.75 -6.80
N LEU A 87 -8.72 -8.02 -6.50
CA LEU A 87 -10.02 -8.49 -6.01
C LEU A 87 -10.26 -8.03 -4.56
N ILE A 88 -9.20 -7.97 -3.75
CA ILE A 88 -9.23 -7.41 -2.39
C ILE A 88 -9.47 -5.89 -2.46
N LEU A 89 -8.78 -5.17 -3.35
CA LEU A 89 -8.99 -3.74 -3.58
C LEU A 89 -10.42 -3.45 -4.03
N LEU A 90 -10.99 -4.28 -4.91
CA LEU A 90 -12.37 -4.15 -5.37
C LEU A 90 -13.38 -4.40 -4.25
N PHE A 91 -13.19 -5.47 -3.46
CA PHE A 91 -14.02 -5.76 -2.28
C PHE A 91 -13.97 -4.60 -1.27
N LEU A 92 -12.77 -4.12 -0.95
CA LEU A 92 -12.55 -3.01 -0.04
C LEU A 92 -13.16 -1.70 -0.57
N GLY A 93 -13.09 -1.47 -1.88
CA GLY A 93 -13.75 -0.33 -2.53
C GLY A 93 -15.27 -0.35 -2.37
N ILE A 94 -15.91 -1.53 -2.49
CA ILE A 94 -17.36 -1.69 -2.26
C ILE A 94 -17.71 -1.37 -0.80
N ILE A 95 -16.95 -1.88 0.17
CA ILE A 95 -17.17 -1.59 1.59
C ILE A 95 -17.05 -0.09 1.87
N TYR A 96 -16.04 0.56 1.29
CA TYR A 96 -15.82 1.99 1.43
C TYR A 96 -16.97 2.82 0.84
N PHE A 97 -17.53 2.38 -0.30
CA PHE A 97 -18.73 3.00 -0.89
C PHE A 97 -19.97 2.82 -0.02
N LEU A 98 -20.16 1.64 0.59
CA LEU A 98 -21.24 1.41 1.55
C LEU A 98 -21.11 2.29 2.80
N TYR A 99 -19.86 2.51 3.27
CA TYR A 99 -19.60 3.44 4.37
C TYR A 99 -20.02 4.87 4.01
N LEU A 100 -19.63 5.36 2.83
CA LEU A 100 -20.05 6.67 2.31
C LEU A 100 -21.58 6.86 2.31
N LEU A 101 -22.33 5.89 1.79
CA LEU A 101 -23.79 5.94 1.77
C LEU A 101 -24.39 5.96 3.18
N THR A 102 -23.86 5.12 4.08
CA THR A 102 -24.34 5.02 5.46
C THR A 102 -24.12 6.32 6.23
N VAL A 103 -22.95 6.95 6.10
CA VAL A 103 -22.68 8.25 6.73
C VAL A 103 -23.58 9.35 6.16
N GLY A 104 -23.81 9.35 4.84
CA GLY A 104 -24.74 10.27 4.19
C GLY A 104 -26.16 10.17 4.77
N TYR A 105 -26.62 8.95 5.03
CA TYR A 105 -27.91 8.68 5.64
C TYR A 105 -27.98 9.13 7.12
N ILE A 106 -26.95 8.80 7.91
CA ILE A 106 -26.85 9.19 9.34
C ILE A 106 -26.89 10.70 9.50
N LYS A 107 -26.22 11.45 8.61
CA LYS A 107 -26.19 12.92 8.64
C LYS A 107 -27.58 13.55 8.58
N ASN A 108 -28.51 12.91 7.85
CA ASN A 108 -29.88 13.41 7.67
C ASN A 108 -30.79 13.05 8.85
N ILE A 109 -30.66 11.82 9.38
CA ILE A 109 -31.57 11.30 10.41
C ILE A 109 -31.15 11.68 11.83
N LYS A 110 -29.85 11.91 12.07
CA LYS A 110 -29.27 12.20 13.38
C LYS A 110 -29.70 11.19 14.46
N PRO A 111 -29.43 9.89 14.24
CA PRO A 111 -29.86 8.84 15.14
C PRO A 111 -29.15 8.91 16.51
N ASN A 112 -29.74 8.26 17.52
CA ASN A 112 -29.16 8.15 18.85
C ASN A 112 -27.83 7.35 18.81
N ARG A 113 -26.88 7.70 19.67
CA ARG A 113 -25.55 7.07 19.80
C ARG A 113 -25.60 5.55 19.96
N ASN A 114 -26.63 5.02 20.61
CA ASN A 114 -26.81 3.59 20.84
C ASN A 114 -27.69 2.89 19.79
N SER A 115 -27.89 3.49 18.61
CA SER A 115 -28.67 2.89 17.54
C SER A 115 -27.85 1.88 16.72
N TYR A 116 -28.56 0.89 16.15
CA TYR A 116 -27.96 -0.11 15.25
C TYR A 116 -27.27 0.54 14.03
N LEU A 117 -27.78 1.67 13.54
CA LEU A 117 -27.17 2.44 12.45
C LEU A 117 -25.77 2.94 12.79
N ILE A 118 -25.55 3.42 14.02
CA ILE A 118 -24.23 3.88 14.48
C ILE A 118 -23.27 2.68 14.63
N TYR A 119 -23.73 1.56 15.18
CA TYR A 119 -22.88 0.36 15.29
C TYR A 119 -22.48 -0.19 13.92
N PHE A 120 -23.41 -0.22 12.96
CA PHE A 120 -23.14 -0.62 11.59
C PHE A 120 -22.14 0.34 10.91
N SER A 121 -22.33 1.65 11.08
CA SER A 121 -21.40 2.67 10.57
C SER A 121 -20.00 2.54 11.18
N ASN A 122 -19.88 2.22 12.46
CA ASN A 122 -18.59 2.00 13.12
C ASN A 122 -17.89 0.74 12.60
N ALA A 123 -18.63 -0.33 12.33
CA ALA A 123 -18.08 -1.54 11.71
C ALA A 123 -17.54 -1.24 10.30
N LEU A 124 -18.31 -0.51 9.49
CA LEU A 124 -17.87 -0.06 8.16
C LEU A 124 -16.66 0.87 8.24
N ALA A 125 -16.62 1.78 9.22
CA ALA A 125 -15.48 2.66 9.46
C ALA A 125 -14.20 1.88 9.81
N SER A 126 -14.32 0.82 10.63
CA SER A 126 -13.18 -0.04 10.95
C SER A 126 -12.62 -0.73 9.69
N ILE A 127 -13.49 -1.22 8.80
CA ILE A 127 -13.03 -1.85 7.55
C ILE A 127 -12.45 -0.80 6.61
N ALA A 128 -13.07 0.38 6.51
CA ALA A 128 -12.60 1.53 5.73
C ALA A 128 -11.19 2.00 6.18
N SER A 129 -10.92 2.03 7.48
CA SER A 129 -9.57 2.31 8.02
C SER A 129 -8.53 1.27 7.60
N GLY A 130 -8.96 0.02 7.39
CA GLY A 130 -8.14 -1.05 6.81
C GLY A 130 -7.77 -0.76 5.36
N VAL A 131 -8.70 -0.21 4.58
CA VAL A 131 -8.44 0.26 3.19
C VAL A 131 -7.41 1.38 3.20
N CYS A 132 -7.58 2.37 4.07
CA CYS A 132 -6.65 3.48 4.20
C CYS A 132 -5.24 2.98 4.55
N SER A 133 -5.14 2.07 5.52
CA SER A 133 -3.89 1.41 5.93
C SER A 133 -3.22 0.64 4.78
N LEU A 134 -3.99 -0.14 4.01
CA LEU A 134 -3.50 -0.88 2.86
C LEU A 134 -2.95 0.06 1.76
N MET A 135 -3.60 1.20 1.52
CA MET A 135 -3.14 2.19 0.54
C MET A 135 -1.82 2.83 0.94
N PHE A 136 -1.63 3.16 2.22
CA PHE A 136 -0.33 3.62 2.73
C PHE A 136 0.75 2.54 2.63
N PHE A 137 0.39 1.28 2.88
CA PHE A 137 1.30 0.15 2.70
C PHE A 137 1.78 0.01 1.25
N ILE A 138 0.85 -0.02 0.28
CA ILE A 138 1.19 -0.15 -1.15
C ILE A 138 2.03 1.04 -1.61
N THR A 139 1.63 2.25 -1.23
CA THR A 139 2.35 3.48 -1.61
C THR A 139 3.78 3.48 -1.07
N SER A 140 3.96 3.11 0.20
CA SER A 140 5.28 3.05 0.82
C SER A 140 6.15 1.97 0.16
N THR A 141 5.56 0.83 -0.19
CA THR A 141 6.22 -0.24 -0.95
C THR A 141 6.71 0.27 -2.31
N LEU A 142 5.88 0.99 -3.06
CA LEU A 142 6.22 1.57 -4.37
C LEU A 142 7.31 2.65 -4.29
N ILE A 143 7.27 3.51 -3.26
CA ILE A 143 8.31 4.52 -3.02
C ILE A 143 9.66 3.84 -2.76
N ILE A 144 9.70 2.85 -1.86
CA ILE A 144 10.93 2.13 -1.56
C ILE A 144 11.44 1.38 -2.80
N SER A 145 10.54 0.80 -3.59
CA SER A 145 10.88 0.17 -4.88
C SER A 145 11.52 1.15 -5.85
N THR A 146 11.00 2.38 -5.92
CA THR A 146 11.56 3.43 -6.78
C THR A 146 12.97 3.80 -6.33
N VAL A 147 13.16 4.04 -5.02
CA VAL A 147 14.50 4.32 -4.44
C VAL A 147 15.47 3.17 -4.74
N PHE A 148 14.99 1.94 -4.65
CA PHE A 148 15.77 0.74 -4.92
C PHE A 148 16.22 0.65 -6.38
N ILE A 149 15.30 0.81 -7.33
CA ILE A 149 15.59 0.80 -8.77
C ILE A 149 16.62 1.88 -9.13
N VAL A 150 16.50 3.08 -8.54
CA VAL A 150 17.48 4.16 -8.69
C VAL A 150 18.85 3.77 -8.16
N SER A 151 18.88 3.15 -6.96
CA SER A 151 20.13 2.73 -6.30
C SER A 151 20.89 1.66 -7.08
N VAL A 152 20.18 0.84 -7.83
CA VAL A 152 20.72 -0.25 -8.67
C VAL A 152 21.12 0.25 -10.08
N GLY A 153 20.93 1.53 -10.38
CA GLY A 153 21.34 2.15 -11.65
C GLY A 153 20.37 1.88 -12.83
N MET A 154 19.20 1.29 -12.57
CA MET A 154 18.19 0.93 -13.59
C MET A 154 17.30 2.12 -14.01
N LEU A 155 17.85 3.33 -14.04
CA LEU A 155 17.12 4.58 -14.32
C LEU A 155 16.52 4.65 -15.74
N SER A 156 17.16 4.00 -16.72
CA SER A 156 16.72 3.98 -18.12
C SER A 156 15.81 2.79 -18.47
N SER A 157 15.44 1.96 -17.49
CA SER A 157 14.59 0.79 -17.72
C SER A 157 13.12 1.19 -17.92
N ASN A 158 12.39 0.46 -18.77
CA ASN A 158 10.93 0.59 -18.87
C ASN A 158 10.24 0.25 -17.55
N ILE A 159 10.86 -0.60 -16.72
CA ILE A 159 10.42 -0.90 -15.35
C ILE A 159 10.42 0.35 -14.48
N PHE A 160 11.49 1.16 -14.51
CA PHE A 160 11.56 2.38 -13.71
C PHE A 160 10.39 3.32 -14.03
N LEU A 161 10.15 3.55 -15.32
CA LEU A 161 9.08 4.45 -15.77
C LEU A 161 7.69 3.90 -15.39
N PHE A 162 7.49 2.59 -15.51
CA PHE A 162 6.29 1.91 -15.05
C PHE A 162 6.08 2.08 -13.53
N VAL A 163 7.07 1.73 -12.71
CA VAL A 163 6.98 1.81 -11.23
C VAL A 163 6.78 3.26 -10.78
N LEU A 164 7.43 4.22 -11.41
CA LEU A 164 7.29 5.64 -11.09
C LEU A 164 5.87 6.16 -11.40
N CYS A 165 5.31 5.81 -12.56
CA CYS A 165 3.92 6.13 -12.90
C CYS A 165 2.93 5.56 -11.87
N PHE A 166 3.08 4.28 -11.52
CA PHE A 166 2.23 3.65 -10.50
C PHE A 166 2.39 4.31 -9.13
N THR A 167 3.61 4.69 -8.75
CA THR A 167 3.89 5.40 -7.49
C THR A 167 3.11 6.71 -7.41
N ILE A 168 3.12 7.52 -8.46
CA ILE A 168 2.40 8.81 -8.50
C ILE A 168 0.88 8.60 -8.39
N ILE A 169 0.34 7.61 -9.10
CA ILE A 169 -1.09 7.27 -9.06
C ILE A 169 -1.49 6.86 -7.64
N TYR A 170 -0.72 5.96 -7.01
CA TYR A 170 -1.01 5.45 -5.67
C TYR A 170 -0.84 6.51 -4.58
N ILE A 171 0.13 7.42 -4.69
CA ILE A 171 0.25 8.59 -3.80
C ILE A 171 -1.03 9.43 -3.86
N THR A 172 -1.49 9.73 -5.08
CA THR A 172 -2.69 10.56 -5.28
C THR A 172 -3.93 9.90 -4.69
N LEU A 173 -4.12 8.60 -4.96
CA LEU A 173 -5.24 7.83 -4.42
C LEU A 173 -5.19 7.70 -2.90
N THR A 174 -4.00 7.47 -2.32
CA THR A 174 -3.82 7.33 -0.88
C THR A 174 -4.18 8.61 -0.15
N ILE A 175 -3.70 9.75 -0.64
CA ILE A 175 -4.06 11.06 -0.08
C ILE A 175 -5.57 11.28 -0.20
N PHE A 176 -6.16 11.03 -1.37
CA PHE A 176 -7.60 11.18 -1.55
C PHE A 176 -8.41 10.32 -0.56
N ILE A 177 -8.10 9.03 -0.44
CA ILE A 177 -8.77 8.10 0.45
C ILE A 177 -8.62 8.54 1.90
N PHE A 178 -7.42 8.94 2.34
CA PHE A 178 -7.19 9.44 3.69
C PHE A 178 -8.06 10.66 4.02
N PHE A 179 -8.14 11.62 3.10
CA PHE A 179 -8.96 12.81 3.28
C PHE A 179 -10.46 12.51 3.38
N VAL A 180 -10.94 11.59 2.53
CA VAL A 180 -12.33 11.15 2.57
C VAL A 180 -12.61 10.42 3.89
N ASP A 181 -11.74 9.51 4.33
CA ASP A 181 -11.94 8.69 5.52
C ASP A 181 -12.05 9.57 6.78
N LYS A 182 -11.10 10.51 6.92
CA LYS A 182 -11.12 11.51 8.01
C LYS A 182 -12.37 12.37 7.99
N SER A 183 -12.81 12.79 6.80
CA SER A 183 -13.99 13.63 6.66
C SER A 183 -15.28 12.87 6.99
N LEU A 184 -15.35 11.58 6.68
CA LEU A 184 -16.47 10.71 7.05
C LEU A 184 -16.51 10.45 8.55
N SER A 185 -15.37 10.14 9.16
CA SER A 185 -15.27 9.95 10.61
C SER A 185 -15.70 11.21 11.39
N GLU A 186 -15.25 12.40 10.94
CA GLU A 186 -15.69 13.68 11.50
C GLU A 186 -17.21 13.90 11.32
N ALA A 187 -17.76 13.53 10.16
CA ALA A 187 -19.19 13.69 9.87
C ALA A 187 -20.05 12.81 10.77
N VAL A 188 -19.66 11.55 11.00
CA VAL A 188 -20.33 10.65 11.95
C VAL A 188 -20.29 11.25 13.35
N ASN A 189 -19.12 11.61 13.86
CA ASN A 189 -18.98 12.15 15.22
C ASN A 189 -19.81 13.43 15.46
N LYS A 190 -20.00 14.28 14.44
CA LYS A 190 -20.83 15.49 14.52
C LYS A 190 -22.34 15.23 14.39
N SER A 191 -22.74 14.10 13.82
CA SER A 191 -24.15 13.79 13.52
C SER A 191 -24.82 12.90 14.56
N VAL A 192 -24.04 12.30 15.47
CA VAL A 192 -24.56 11.60 16.65
C VAL A 192 -25.02 12.62 17.71
N ARG A 193 -26.24 12.43 18.23
CA ARG A 193 -26.78 13.14 19.40
C ARG A 193 -26.42 12.45 20.71
#